data_AF-A0A0N9P191-F1
#
_entry.id   AF-A0A0N9P191-F1
#
_cell.length_a   1.000
_cell.length_b   1.000
_cell.length_c   1.000
_cell.angle_alpha   90.00
_cell.angle_beta   90.00
_cell.angle_gamma   90.00
#
_symmetry.space_group_name_H-M   'P 1'
#
loop_
_entity.id
_entity.type
_entity.pdbx_description
1 polymer ?
#
loop_
_entity_poly.entity_id
_entity_poly.type
_entity_poly.pdbx_seq_one_letter_code
_entity_poly.pdbx_strand_id
1 'polypeptide(L)'
;MSGWSNGSSNASYTSFLLVGFPGMQASRTLLVLPFLSLYLVILSTNALVIHTVAAQQSLHQPMYLLIALLLTVNICAATTVLPAILFSFSTSFNRISLTCCLLQMFCIYFLIVFDCNILLVMALDRYVAICYPLRYPEMVTGHLLTGLVGVAVARSTCIVAPVVVLASRVRFCRSDVIHHFACEHMALMKLACGDISLNKTVGLTVRIFNRVLDMLLLGASYSCIIHAAFKISSGGARSKALNTCGSHLLVIFTVYSSTMSSSIVYRVARTASQDVHNLLSAFYLLLPCLVNPIIYGARTKEIRQHLVTLFRRTQQQIPTEKPQCLPSHRELPR
;
A
#
# COMPACT_ATOMS: atom_id res chain seq x y z
N MET A 1 -36.99 -16.48 45.86
CA MET A 1 -37.19 -15.45 44.80
C MET A 1 -36.00 -14.52 44.94
N SER A 2 -35.03 -14.41 44.03
CA SER A 2 -35.10 -14.33 42.57
C SER A 2 -33.83 -14.97 41.96
N GLY A 3 -34.01 -15.98 41.12
CA GLY A 3 -32.93 -16.57 40.35
C GLY A 3 -32.42 -15.58 39.30
N TRP A 4 -31.11 -15.31 39.33
CA TRP A 4 -30.44 -14.66 38.22
C TRP A 4 -30.34 -15.67 37.08
N SER A 5 -31.18 -15.48 36.08
CA SER A 5 -31.09 -16.17 34.80
C SER A 5 -29.76 -15.82 34.13
N ASN A 6 -28.84 -16.77 34.16
CA ASN A 6 -27.60 -16.76 33.39
C ASN A 6 -27.97 -17.03 31.93
N GLY A 7 -28.46 -16.00 31.24
CA GLY A 7 -28.77 -16.07 29.81
C GLY A 7 -27.46 -16.10 29.03
N SER A 8 -27.01 -17.29 28.63
CA SER A 8 -26.11 -17.41 27.50
C SER A 8 -26.81 -16.82 26.29
N SER A 9 -26.46 -15.58 25.94
CA SER A 9 -26.94 -14.96 24.71
C SER A 9 -26.42 -15.78 23.54
N ASN A 10 -27.26 -16.67 22.99
CA ASN A 10 -27.05 -17.44 21.76
C ASN A 10 -26.94 -16.55 20.50
N ALA A 11 -26.90 -15.23 20.66
CA ALA A 11 -26.84 -14.26 19.58
C ALA A 11 -25.38 -13.96 19.22
N SER A 12 -25.06 -14.05 17.92
CA SER A 12 -23.79 -13.56 17.38
C SER A 12 -23.87 -12.05 17.19
N TYR A 13 -22.82 -11.33 17.59
CA TYR A 13 -22.68 -9.91 17.29
C TYR A 13 -22.59 -9.69 15.78
N THR A 14 -23.33 -8.68 15.30
CA THR A 14 -23.36 -8.25 13.89
C THR A 14 -22.85 -6.82 13.72
N SER A 15 -22.51 -6.15 14.82
CA SER A 15 -21.90 -4.82 14.85
C SER A 15 -20.76 -4.81 15.86
N PHE A 16 -19.66 -4.15 15.49
CA PHE A 16 -18.43 -4.08 16.28
C PHE A 16 -17.97 -2.65 16.46
N LEU A 17 -17.46 -2.32 17.64
CA LEU A 17 -16.78 -1.06 17.94
C LEU A 17 -15.28 -1.21 17.65
N LEU A 18 -14.75 -0.40 16.73
CA LEU A 18 -13.32 -0.34 16.44
C LEU A 18 -12.62 0.64 17.36
N VAL A 19 -11.66 0.13 18.14
CA VAL A 19 -10.84 0.91 19.07
C VAL A 19 -9.39 0.82 18.63
N GLY A 20 -8.95 1.80 17.84
CA GLY A 20 -7.60 1.83 17.26
C GLY A 20 -6.50 2.08 18.28
N PHE A 21 -6.69 3.02 19.22
CA PHE A 21 -5.66 3.33 20.21
C PHE A 21 -6.28 3.53 21.60
N PRO A 22 -6.50 2.44 22.36
CA PRO A 22 -7.18 2.50 23.66
C PRO A 22 -6.44 3.32 24.72
N GLY A 23 -5.11 3.28 24.78
CA GLY A 23 -4.34 3.99 25.82
C GLY A 23 -4.11 5.48 25.54
N MET A 24 -4.35 5.92 24.31
CA MET A 24 -4.12 7.32 23.89
C MET A 24 -5.40 8.18 23.88
N GLN A 25 -6.39 7.83 24.70
CA GLN A 25 -7.68 8.55 24.76
C GLN A 25 -7.53 10.05 25.04
N ALA A 26 -6.63 10.45 25.95
CA ALA A 26 -6.40 11.85 26.30
C ALA A 26 -5.70 12.65 25.18
N SER A 27 -4.93 11.98 24.31
CA SER A 27 -4.11 12.62 23.27
C SER A 27 -4.69 12.44 21.85
N ARG A 28 -5.94 11.97 21.72
CA ARG A 28 -6.57 11.68 20.42
C ARG A 28 -6.52 12.86 19.46
N THR A 29 -6.82 14.06 19.95
CA THR A 29 -6.81 15.30 19.14
C THR A 29 -5.42 15.63 18.60
N LEU A 30 -4.36 15.36 19.38
CA LEU A 30 -2.98 15.59 18.96
C LEU A 30 -2.54 14.63 17.84
N LEU A 31 -3.09 13.41 17.81
CA LEU A 31 -2.77 12.38 16.82
C LEU A 31 -3.50 12.56 15.49
N VAL A 32 -4.59 13.32 15.45
CA VAL A 32 -5.30 13.61 14.19
C VAL A 32 -4.36 14.32 13.20
N LEU A 33 -3.62 15.34 13.66
CA LEU A 33 -2.74 16.14 12.81
C LEU A 33 -1.63 15.31 12.12
N PRO A 34 -0.81 14.49 12.81
CA PRO A 34 0.23 13.69 12.16
C PRO A 34 -0.33 12.64 11.19
N PHE A 35 -1.41 11.94 11.53
CA PHE A 35 -2.01 10.94 10.64
C PHE A 35 -2.71 11.59 9.42
N LEU A 36 -3.29 12.77 9.59
CA LEU A 36 -3.85 13.54 8.48
C LEU A 36 -2.73 14.05 7.56
N SER A 37 -1.67 14.61 8.13
CA SER A 37 -0.50 15.06 7.38
C SER A 37 0.11 13.91 6.58
N LEU A 38 0.25 12.73 7.22
CA LEU A 38 0.72 11.52 6.58
C LEU A 38 -0.17 11.11 5.40
N TYR A 39 -1.50 11.17 5.56
CA TYR A 39 -2.44 10.86 4.50
C TYR A 39 -2.29 11.80 3.30
N LEU A 40 -2.21 13.10 3.54
CA LEU A 40 -2.03 14.10 2.48
C LEU A 40 -0.68 13.93 1.75
N VAL A 41 0.39 13.58 2.47
CA VAL A 41 1.70 13.27 1.86
C VAL A 41 1.59 12.04 0.96
N ILE A 42 0.96 10.96 1.40
CA ILE A 42 0.78 9.76 0.58
C ILE A 42 -0.02 10.09 -0.67
N LEU A 43 -1.18 10.77 -0.53
CA LEU A 43 -2.01 11.14 -1.67
C LEU A 43 -1.23 12.01 -2.67
N SER A 44 -0.63 13.09 -2.20
CA SER A 44 0.07 14.04 -3.07
C SER A 44 1.27 13.42 -3.78
N THR A 45 2.13 12.69 -3.07
CA THR A 45 3.35 12.10 -3.66
C THR A 45 3.03 11.00 -4.68
N ASN A 46 2.07 10.11 -4.38
CA ASN A 46 1.65 9.07 -5.32
C ASN A 46 0.92 9.68 -6.53
N ALA A 47 -0.03 10.59 -6.30
CA ALA A 47 -0.79 11.24 -7.38
C ALA A 47 0.09 12.07 -8.32
N LEU A 48 1.11 12.75 -7.78
CA LEU A 48 2.06 13.54 -8.57
C LEU A 48 2.85 12.66 -9.54
N VAL A 49 3.30 11.48 -9.11
CA VAL A 49 4.00 10.54 -9.99
C VAL A 49 3.05 9.94 -11.03
N ILE A 50 1.83 9.55 -10.64
CA ILE A 50 0.80 9.05 -11.55
C ILE A 50 0.49 10.10 -12.64
N HIS A 51 0.29 11.36 -12.22
CA HIS A 51 0.03 12.47 -13.14
C HIS A 51 1.19 12.68 -14.10
N THR A 52 2.44 12.58 -13.63
CA THR A 52 3.63 12.71 -14.48
C THR A 52 3.68 11.62 -15.55
N VAL A 53 3.34 10.37 -15.20
CA VAL A 53 3.27 9.26 -16.16
C VAL A 53 2.15 9.48 -17.17
N ALA A 54 0.96 9.90 -16.71
CA ALA A 54 -0.20 10.13 -17.58
C ALA A 54 -0.02 11.33 -18.53
N ALA A 55 0.70 12.37 -18.11
CA ALA A 55 0.91 13.58 -18.90
C ALA A 55 1.97 13.43 -19.99
N GLN A 56 2.84 12.41 -19.91
CA GLN A 56 3.98 12.26 -20.81
C GLN A 56 3.85 10.97 -21.63
N GLN A 57 3.50 11.11 -22.91
CA GLN A 57 3.36 9.96 -23.81
C GLN A 57 4.66 9.15 -23.96
N SER A 58 5.83 9.78 -23.81
CA SER A 58 7.13 9.11 -23.80
C SER A 58 7.30 8.10 -22.65
N LEU A 59 6.49 8.22 -21.59
CA LEU A 59 6.46 7.34 -20.44
C LEU A 59 5.39 6.24 -20.55
N HIS A 60 4.65 6.12 -21.65
CA HIS A 60 3.67 5.04 -21.83
C HIS A 60 4.31 3.68 -22.16
N GLN A 61 5.43 3.37 -21.51
CA GLN A 61 6.06 2.05 -21.57
C GLN A 61 5.48 1.14 -20.48
N PRO A 62 5.45 -0.20 -20.71
CA PRO A 62 4.85 -1.17 -19.78
C PRO A 62 5.22 -0.98 -18.30
N MET A 63 6.51 -0.80 -18.01
CA MET A 63 6.99 -0.59 -16.64
C MET A 63 6.40 0.65 -15.95
N TYR A 64 6.29 1.78 -16.66
CA TYR A 64 5.77 3.01 -16.07
C TYR A 64 4.26 2.95 -15.85
N LEU A 65 3.53 2.25 -16.71
CA LEU A 65 2.12 1.93 -16.50
C LEU A 65 1.93 1.04 -15.25
N LEU A 66 2.79 0.04 -15.06
CA LEU A 66 2.81 -0.77 -13.84
C LEU A 66 3.16 0.04 -12.59
N ILE A 67 4.10 0.99 -12.68
CA ILE A 67 4.40 1.92 -11.59
C ILE A 67 3.16 2.76 -11.24
N ALA A 68 2.50 3.35 -12.24
CA ALA A 68 1.29 4.13 -12.01
C ALA A 68 0.17 3.29 -11.35
N LEU A 69 0.01 2.04 -11.78
CA LEU A 69 -0.91 1.08 -11.16
C LEU A 69 -0.52 0.78 -9.70
N LEU A 70 0.75 0.51 -9.42
CA LEU A 70 1.28 0.28 -8.07
C LEU A 70 0.99 1.47 -7.15
N LEU A 71 1.25 2.69 -7.60
CA LEU A 71 0.99 3.90 -6.81
C LEU A 71 -0.50 4.19 -6.64
N THR A 72 -1.34 3.76 -7.59
CA THR A 72 -2.81 3.81 -7.44
C THR A 72 -3.26 2.85 -6.34
N VAL A 73 -2.72 1.63 -6.31
CA VAL A 73 -2.98 0.65 -5.24
C VAL A 73 -2.52 1.18 -3.88
N ASN A 74 -1.38 1.87 -3.80
CA ASN A 74 -0.91 2.53 -2.59
C ASN A 74 -1.90 3.59 -2.08
N ILE A 75 -2.46 4.42 -2.97
CA ILE A 75 -3.50 5.40 -2.61
C ILE A 75 -4.73 4.67 -2.06
N CYS A 76 -5.22 3.63 -2.75
CA CYS A 76 -6.37 2.85 -2.29
C CYS A 76 -6.12 2.20 -0.91
N ALA A 77 -4.91 1.67 -0.68
CA ALA A 77 -4.53 1.07 0.60
C ALA A 77 -4.52 2.10 1.73
N ALA A 78 -3.90 3.26 1.49
CA ALA A 78 -3.87 4.37 2.43
C ALA A 78 -5.29 4.90 2.74
N THR A 79 -6.14 5.07 1.73
CA THR A 79 -7.54 5.50 1.88
C THR A 79 -8.41 4.46 2.59
N THR A 80 -8.07 3.17 2.55
CA THR A 80 -8.80 2.14 3.30
C THR A 80 -8.46 2.16 4.80
N VAL A 81 -7.24 2.60 5.15
CA VAL A 81 -6.69 2.50 6.51
C VAL A 81 -6.70 3.83 7.26
N LEU A 82 -6.19 4.91 6.67
CA LEU A 82 -5.99 6.20 7.34
C LEU A 82 -7.28 6.90 7.74
N PRO A 83 -8.33 6.95 6.91
CA PRO A 83 -9.63 7.47 7.33
C PRO A 83 -10.21 6.71 8.53
N ALA A 84 -10.05 5.39 8.58
CA ALA A 84 -10.52 4.58 9.72
C ALA A 84 -9.74 4.90 11.02
N ILE A 85 -8.43 5.11 10.91
CA ILE A 85 -7.58 5.57 12.03
C ILE A 85 -8.04 6.96 12.51
N LEU A 86 -8.19 7.91 11.59
CA LEU A 86 -8.61 9.29 11.91
C LEU A 86 -10.00 9.33 12.53
N PHE A 87 -10.94 8.53 12.01
CA PHE A 87 -12.29 8.41 12.55
C PHE A 87 -12.29 7.81 13.96
N SER A 88 -11.41 6.84 14.23
CA SER A 88 -11.21 6.28 15.58
C SER A 88 -10.69 7.29 16.60
N PHE A 89 -10.04 8.37 16.17
CA PHE A 89 -9.61 9.47 17.05
C PHE A 89 -10.70 10.53 17.23
N SER A 90 -11.42 10.86 16.16
CA SER A 90 -12.36 11.98 16.14
C SER A 90 -13.71 11.69 16.79
N THR A 91 -14.18 10.44 16.82
CA THR A 91 -15.49 10.11 17.40
C THR A 91 -15.38 8.92 18.36
N SER A 92 -16.16 8.97 19.43
CA SER A 92 -16.32 7.82 20.35
C SER A 92 -17.24 6.73 19.78
N PHE A 93 -17.81 6.94 18.59
CA PHE A 93 -18.81 6.07 17.95
C PHE A 93 -18.27 5.48 16.64
N ASN A 94 -17.24 4.64 16.72
CA ASN A 94 -16.68 3.93 15.56
C ASN A 94 -17.26 2.51 15.43
N ARG A 95 -18.59 2.41 15.23
CA ARG A 95 -19.24 1.11 15.02
C ARG A 95 -19.29 0.75 13.53
N ILE A 96 -18.94 -0.49 13.22
CA ILE A 96 -19.01 -1.09 11.88
C ILE A 96 -19.91 -2.33 11.91
N SER A 97 -20.63 -2.62 10.84
CA SER A 97 -21.34 -3.90 10.71
C SER A 97 -20.36 -5.03 10.36
N LEU A 98 -20.73 -6.29 10.64
CA LEU A 98 -19.93 -7.46 10.25
C LEU A 98 -19.65 -7.47 8.73
N THR A 99 -20.66 -7.15 7.91
CA THR A 99 -20.51 -7.09 6.45
C THR A 99 -19.49 -6.04 6.03
N CYS A 100 -19.58 -4.81 6.57
CA CYS A 100 -18.60 -3.76 6.27
C CYS A 100 -17.20 -4.12 6.80
N CYS A 101 -17.12 -4.82 7.93
CA CYS A 101 -15.86 -5.30 8.50
C CYS A 101 -15.18 -6.35 7.61
N LEU A 102 -15.94 -7.31 7.10
CA LEU A 102 -15.46 -8.32 6.15
C LEU A 102 -15.07 -7.71 4.80
N LEU A 103 -15.82 -6.70 4.32
CA LEU A 103 -15.47 -5.97 3.11
C LEU A 103 -14.17 -5.17 3.28
N GLN A 104 -14.02 -4.44 4.39
CA GLN A 104 -12.79 -3.72 4.71
C GLN A 104 -11.60 -4.70 4.80
N MET A 105 -11.80 -5.85 5.45
CA MET A 105 -10.81 -6.91 5.53
C MET A 105 -10.40 -7.43 4.15
N PHE A 106 -11.37 -7.71 3.28
CA PHE A 106 -11.13 -8.13 1.90
C PHE A 106 -10.32 -7.08 1.14
N CYS A 107 -10.72 -5.81 1.19
CA CYS A 107 -10.03 -4.72 0.50
C CYS A 107 -8.58 -4.57 0.97
N ILE A 108 -8.32 -4.57 2.28
CA ILE A 108 -6.96 -4.45 2.84
C ILE A 108 -6.07 -5.58 2.32
N TYR A 109 -6.48 -6.83 2.49
CA TYR A 109 -5.65 -7.96 2.07
C TYR A 109 -5.55 -8.09 0.55
N PHE A 110 -6.62 -7.79 -0.19
CA PHE A 110 -6.59 -7.75 -1.65
C PHE A 110 -5.55 -6.76 -2.15
N LEU A 111 -5.54 -5.53 -1.63
CA LEU A 111 -4.59 -4.49 -2.03
C LEU A 111 -3.15 -4.89 -1.70
N ILE A 112 -2.88 -5.48 -0.53
CA ILE A 112 -1.54 -5.97 -0.16
C ILE A 112 -1.06 -7.07 -1.11
N VAL A 113 -1.91 -8.05 -1.42
CA VAL A 113 -1.55 -9.15 -2.32
C VAL A 113 -1.41 -8.65 -3.75
N PHE A 114 -2.26 -7.72 -4.17
CA PHE A 114 -2.20 -7.11 -5.49
C PHE A 114 -0.94 -6.26 -5.68
N ASP A 115 -0.52 -5.51 -4.66
CA ASP A 115 0.75 -4.78 -4.63
C ASP A 115 1.94 -5.73 -4.86
N CYS A 116 1.97 -6.86 -4.12
CA CYS A 116 2.99 -7.91 -4.32
C CYS A 116 2.94 -8.50 -5.74
N ASN A 117 1.74 -8.73 -6.28
CA ASN A 117 1.56 -9.26 -7.64
C ASN A 117 2.03 -8.29 -8.72
N ILE A 118 1.77 -6.99 -8.57
CA ILE A 118 2.26 -5.98 -9.51
C ILE A 118 3.79 -5.98 -9.52
N LEU A 119 4.46 -6.09 -8.36
CA LEU A 119 5.91 -6.21 -8.30
C LEU A 119 6.45 -7.46 -9.00
N LEU A 120 5.74 -8.59 -8.93
CA LEU A 120 6.09 -9.79 -9.69
C LEU A 120 5.98 -9.56 -11.20
N VAL A 121 4.90 -8.91 -11.64
CA VAL A 121 4.73 -8.54 -13.07
C VAL A 121 5.83 -7.57 -13.52
N MET A 122 6.20 -6.60 -12.69
CA MET A 122 7.32 -5.69 -12.95
C MET A 122 8.66 -6.42 -13.01
N ALA A 123 8.86 -7.44 -12.16
CA ALA A 123 10.08 -8.26 -12.18
C ALA A 123 10.14 -9.09 -13.46
N LEU A 124 9.00 -9.61 -13.93
CA LEU A 124 8.90 -10.32 -15.20
C LEU A 124 9.18 -9.40 -16.40
N ASP A 125 8.60 -8.19 -16.42
CA ASP A 125 8.89 -7.17 -17.44
C ASP A 125 10.41 -6.90 -17.53
N ARG A 126 11.05 -6.66 -16.37
CA ARG A 126 12.50 -6.41 -16.29
C ARG A 126 13.32 -7.61 -16.73
N TYR A 127 12.89 -8.82 -16.36
CA TYR A 127 13.54 -10.05 -16.77
C TYR A 127 13.53 -10.20 -18.30
N VAL A 128 12.37 -10.04 -18.95
CA VAL A 128 12.29 -10.16 -20.41
C VAL A 128 13.08 -9.04 -21.10
N ALA A 129 13.01 -7.80 -20.57
CA ALA A 129 13.73 -6.65 -21.14
C ALA A 129 15.25 -6.83 -21.13
N ILE A 130 15.81 -7.45 -20.09
CA ILE A 130 17.27 -7.57 -19.91
C ILE A 130 17.80 -8.90 -20.47
N CYS A 131 17.09 -10.01 -20.22
CA CYS A 131 17.54 -11.33 -20.66
C CYS A 131 17.25 -11.59 -22.14
N TYR A 132 16.19 -10.97 -22.70
CA TYR A 132 15.75 -11.18 -24.08
C TYR A 132 15.46 -9.86 -24.82
N PRO A 133 16.42 -8.92 -24.89
CA PRO A 133 16.19 -7.57 -25.41
C PRO A 133 15.69 -7.54 -26.85
N LEU A 134 16.14 -8.47 -27.72
CA LEU A 134 15.70 -8.56 -29.12
C LEU A 134 14.24 -9.02 -29.27
N ARG A 135 13.73 -9.81 -28.32
CA ARG A 135 12.36 -10.34 -28.36
C ARG A 135 11.39 -9.53 -27.50
N TYR A 136 11.89 -8.59 -26.70
CA TYR A 136 11.07 -7.75 -25.83
C TYR A 136 9.88 -7.07 -26.55
N PRO A 137 10.05 -6.39 -27.71
CA PRO A 137 8.93 -5.72 -28.37
C PRO A 137 7.88 -6.70 -28.93
N GLU A 138 8.26 -7.93 -29.24
CA GLU A 138 7.35 -8.98 -29.71
C GLU A 138 6.62 -9.67 -28.55
N MET A 139 7.32 -9.88 -27.43
CA MET A 139 6.79 -10.59 -26.26
C MET A 139 5.94 -9.70 -25.36
N VAL A 140 6.41 -8.49 -25.03
CA VAL A 140 5.77 -7.60 -24.06
C VAL A 140 4.87 -6.60 -24.78
N THR A 141 3.70 -7.11 -25.19
CA THR A 141 2.63 -6.30 -25.78
C THR A 141 1.68 -5.75 -24.71
N GLY A 142 0.92 -4.70 -25.04
CA GLY A 142 -0.12 -4.17 -24.15
C GLY A 142 -1.15 -5.23 -23.74
N HIS A 143 -1.52 -6.13 -24.67
CA HIS A 143 -2.45 -7.24 -24.38
C HIS A 143 -1.89 -8.23 -23.37
N LEU A 144 -0.61 -8.61 -23.48
CA LEU A 144 0.02 -9.48 -22.49
C LEU A 144 0.05 -8.79 -21.13
N LEU A 145 0.39 -7.50 -21.08
CA LEU A 145 0.43 -6.73 -19.84
C LEU A 145 -0.95 -6.69 -19.16
N THR A 146 -2.01 -6.40 -19.91
CA THR A 146 -3.39 -6.43 -19.41
C THR A 146 -3.77 -7.82 -18.93
N GLY A 147 -3.38 -8.87 -19.66
CA GLY A 147 -3.59 -10.27 -19.25
C GLY A 147 -2.90 -10.60 -17.92
N LEU A 148 -1.63 -10.19 -17.75
CA LEU A 148 -0.86 -10.39 -16.53
C LEU A 148 -1.46 -9.62 -15.34
N VAL A 149 -1.95 -8.40 -15.56
CA VAL A 149 -2.69 -7.63 -14.54
C VAL A 149 -4.00 -8.34 -14.19
N GLY A 150 -4.72 -8.90 -15.16
CA GLY A 150 -5.91 -9.71 -14.93
C GLY A 150 -5.62 -10.95 -14.09
N VAL A 151 -4.53 -11.66 -14.39
CA VAL A 151 -4.04 -12.80 -13.59
C VAL A 151 -3.65 -12.35 -12.18
N ALA A 152 -2.99 -11.20 -12.03
CA ALA A 152 -2.66 -10.63 -10.73
C ALA A 152 -3.92 -10.33 -9.89
N VAL A 153 -4.96 -9.74 -10.48
CA VAL A 153 -6.25 -9.50 -9.83
C VAL A 153 -6.92 -10.81 -9.45
N ALA A 154 -7.00 -11.77 -10.37
CA ALA A 154 -7.61 -13.08 -10.13
C ALA A 154 -6.89 -13.82 -9.00
N ARG A 155 -5.55 -13.85 -9.04
CA ARG A 155 -4.72 -14.46 -7.99
C ARG A 155 -4.95 -13.80 -6.63
N SER A 156 -4.96 -12.45 -6.56
CA SER A 156 -5.25 -11.73 -5.33
C SER A 156 -6.62 -12.10 -4.76
N THR A 157 -7.65 -12.17 -5.60
CA THR A 157 -9.00 -12.57 -5.20
C THR A 157 -9.03 -14.02 -4.71
N CYS A 158 -8.43 -14.96 -5.43
CA CYS A 158 -8.39 -16.38 -5.07
C CYS A 158 -7.65 -16.64 -3.75
N ILE A 159 -6.68 -15.81 -3.39
CA ILE A 159 -5.95 -15.89 -2.12
C ILE A 159 -6.81 -15.36 -0.96
N VAL A 160 -7.47 -14.23 -1.14
CA VAL A 160 -8.13 -13.50 -0.05
C VAL A 160 -9.57 -13.98 0.18
N ALA A 161 -10.31 -14.27 -0.89
CA ALA A 161 -11.72 -14.65 -0.79
C ALA A 161 -11.97 -15.87 0.11
N PRO A 162 -11.21 -16.98 0.04
CA PRO A 162 -11.44 -18.12 0.93
C PRO A 162 -11.30 -17.77 2.41
N VAL A 163 -10.31 -16.93 2.76
CA VAL A 163 -10.06 -16.50 4.14
C VAL A 163 -11.22 -15.64 4.66
N VAL A 164 -11.72 -14.71 3.85
CA VAL A 164 -12.84 -13.83 4.23
C VAL A 164 -14.16 -14.59 4.26
N VAL A 165 -14.40 -15.48 3.30
CA VAL A 165 -15.58 -16.35 3.27
C VAL A 165 -15.60 -17.24 4.51
N LEU A 166 -14.46 -17.80 4.91
CA LEU A 166 -14.41 -18.63 6.09
C LEU A 166 -14.63 -17.81 7.38
N ALA A 167 -14.08 -16.60 7.45
CA ALA A 167 -14.31 -15.67 8.54
C ALA A 167 -15.80 -15.27 8.66
N SER A 168 -16.53 -15.16 7.54
CA SER A 168 -17.96 -14.80 7.56
C SER A 168 -18.86 -15.90 8.12
N ARG A 169 -18.39 -17.15 8.17
CA ARG A 169 -19.11 -18.30 8.74
C ARG A 169 -18.91 -18.45 10.24
N VAL A 170 -18.01 -17.66 10.84
CA VAL A 170 -17.69 -17.73 12.27
C VAL A 170 -18.77 -17.00 13.09
N ARG A 171 -19.12 -17.57 14.25
CA ARG A 171 -19.97 -16.89 15.24
C ARG A 171 -19.11 -16.07 16.19
N PHE A 172 -19.46 -14.80 16.36
CA PHE A 172 -18.76 -13.87 17.25
C PHE A 172 -19.63 -13.60 18.46
N CYS A 173 -19.25 -14.10 19.64
CA CYS A 173 -20.07 -13.96 20.85
C CYS A 173 -19.28 -13.51 22.10
N ARG A 174 -17.95 -13.38 22.01
CA ARG A 174 -17.12 -13.03 23.19
C ARG A 174 -17.16 -11.53 23.53
N SER A 175 -17.23 -10.68 22.52
CA SER A 175 -17.22 -9.22 22.67
C SER A 175 -17.71 -8.60 21.36
N ASP A 176 -18.20 -7.36 21.41
CA ASP A 176 -18.43 -6.50 20.25
C ASP A 176 -17.28 -5.49 20.03
N VAL A 177 -16.18 -5.57 20.77
CA VAL A 177 -15.06 -4.61 20.69
C VAL A 177 -13.86 -5.20 19.96
N ILE A 178 -13.46 -4.56 18.87
CA ILE A 178 -12.24 -4.87 18.12
C ILE A 178 -11.17 -3.84 18.51
N HIS A 179 -10.15 -4.28 19.25
CA HIS A 179 -9.02 -3.42 19.67
C HIS A 179 -8.00 -3.18 18.54
N HIS A 180 -8.48 -2.77 17.37
CA HIS A 180 -7.68 -2.47 16.19
C HIS A 180 -8.34 -1.33 15.41
N PHE A 181 -7.54 -0.54 14.68
CA PHE A 181 -8.05 0.62 13.93
C PHE A 181 -8.79 0.25 12.63
N ALA A 182 -8.71 -1.02 12.25
CA ALA A 182 -9.32 -1.60 11.07
C ALA A 182 -9.71 -3.05 11.34
N CYS A 183 -10.57 -3.62 10.50
CA CYS A 183 -10.97 -5.02 10.56
C CYS A 183 -9.87 -5.97 10.10
N GLU A 184 -8.91 -6.22 10.99
CA GLU A 184 -7.81 -7.15 10.83
C GLU A 184 -8.27 -8.58 11.18
N HIS A 185 -7.80 -9.58 10.42
CA HIS A 185 -8.29 -10.96 10.54
C HIS A 185 -8.01 -11.53 11.93
N MET A 186 -6.80 -11.36 12.49
CA MET A 186 -6.49 -11.90 13.81
C MET A 186 -7.29 -11.18 14.91
N ALA A 187 -7.48 -9.87 14.80
CA ALA A 187 -8.29 -9.08 15.71
C ALA A 187 -9.75 -9.58 15.73
N LEU A 188 -10.38 -9.76 14.57
CA LEU A 188 -11.76 -10.27 14.50
C LEU A 188 -11.88 -11.72 14.99
N MET A 189 -10.95 -12.60 14.62
CA MET A 189 -10.97 -14.01 15.04
C MET A 189 -10.82 -14.21 16.55
N LYS A 190 -10.26 -13.26 17.30
CA LYS A 190 -10.19 -13.33 18.78
C LYS A 190 -11.57 -13.29 19.45
N LEU A 191 -12.56 -12.68 18.79
CA LEU A 191 -13.94 -12.51 19.29
C LEU A 191 -14.82 -13.76 19.03
N ALA A 192 -14.30 -14.72 18.27
CA ALA A 192 -15.01 -15.92 17.87
C ALA A 192 -15.37 -16.83 19.06
N CYS A 193 -16.52 -17.47 18.95
CA CYS A 193 -16.96 -18.54 19.84
C CYS A 193 -17.00 -19.86 19.06
N GLY A 194 -16.32 -20.88 19.58
CA GLY A 194 -16.16 -22.17 18.93
C GLY A 194 -14.77 -22.39 18.33
N ASP A 195 -14.63 -23.47 17.58
CA ASP A 195 -13.36 -23.85 16.98
C ASP A 195 -13.04 -23.00 15.73
N ILE A 196 -11.87 -22.36 15.74
CA ILE A 196 -11.32 -21.58 14.63
C ILE A 196 -10.07 -22.23 14.03
N SER A 197 -9.82 -23.50 14.33
CA SER A 197 -8.66 -24.26 13.84
C SER A 197 -8.57 -24.25 12.31
N LEU A 198 -9.70 -24.42 11.60
CA LEU A 198 -9.75 -24.38 10.14
C LEU A 198 -9.37 -22.99 9.60
N ASN A 199 -9.90 -21.91 10.19
CA ASN A 199 -9.55 -20.53 9.85
C ASN A 199 -8.05 -20.26 9.98
N LYS A 200 -7.48 -20.66 11.13
CA LYS A 200 -6.05 -20.53 11.40
C LYS A 200 -5.20 -21.31 10.41
N THR A 201 -5.58 -22.56 10.14
CA THR A 201 -4.82 -23.47 9.27
C THR A 201 -4.84 -22.97 7.83
N VAL A 202 -6.02 -22.67 7.28
CA VAL A 202 -6.16 -22.15 5.91
C VAL A 202 -5.44 -20.81 5.77
N GLY A 203 -5.69 -19.87 6.68
CA GLY A 203 -5.05 -18.54 6.63
C GLY A 203 -3.53 -18.62 6.72
N LEU A 204 -2.99 -19.48 7.57
CA LEU A 204 -1.54 -19.66 7.71
C LEU A 204 -0.93 -20.36 6.49
N THR A 205 -1.54 -21.44 6.00
CA THR A 205 -1.06 -22.19 4.84
C THR A 205 -1.04 -21.32 3.59
N VAL A 206 -2.14 -20.62 3.29
CA VAL A 206 -2.23 -19.70 2.15
C VAL A 206 -1.17 -18.61 2.24
N ARG A 207 -0.99 -18.01 3.43
CA ARG A 207 0.01 -16.96 3.65
C ARG A 207 1.44 -17.46 3.43
N ILE A 208 1.80 -18.61 4.00
CA ILE A 208 3.16 -19.19 3.87
C ILE A 208 3.42 -19.59 2.43
N PHE A 209 2.52 -20.38 1.83
CA PHE A 209 2.66 -20.86 0.47
C PHE A 209 2.83 -19.70 -0.52
N ASN A 210 1.97 -18.69 -0.41
CA ASN A 210 2.04 -17.52 -1.27
C ASN A 210 3.38 -16.77 -1.10
N ARG A 211 3.83 -16.57 0.14
CA ARG A 211 5.09 -15.87 0.41
C ARG A 211 6.30 -16.62 -0.12
N VAL A 212 6.35 -17.94 0.04
CA VAL A 212 7.44 -18.78 -0.46
C VAL A 212 7.45 -18.74 -1.99
N LEU A 213 6.30 -18.91 -2.63
CA LEU A 213 6.16 -18.84 -4.08
C LEU A 213 6.66 -17.49 -4.62
N ASP A 214 6.20 -16.39 -4.03
CA ASP A 214 6.61 -15.04 -4.44
C ASP A 214 8.13 -14.83 -4.31
N MET A 215 8.73 -15.29 -3.20
CA MET A 215 10.19 -15.18 -2.99
C MET A 215 10.99 -16.03 -3.98
N LEU A 216 10.52 -17.23 -4.32
CA LEU A 216 11.16 -18.08 -5.32
C LEU A 216 11.10 -17.44 -6.72
N LEU A 217 9.95 -16.90 -7.11
CA LEU A 217 9.78 -16.23 -8.41
C LEU A 217 10.64 -14.97 -8.51
N LEU A 218 10.65 -14.13 -7.46
CA LEU A 218 11.51 -12.94 -7.41
C LEU A 218 12.99 -13.32 -7.41
N GLY A 219 13.38 -14.29 -6.59
CA GLY A 219 14.77 -14.77 -6.52
C GLY A 219 15.26 -15.27 -7.87
N ALA A 220 14.51 -16.18 -8.51
CA ALA A 220 14.85 -16.70 -9.82
C ALA A 220 14.96 -15.59 -10.88
N SER A 221 13.96 -14.68 -10.94
CA SER A 221 13.94 -13.58 -11.90
C SER A 221 15.17 -12.68 -11.74
N TYR A 222 15.50 -12.30 -10.51
CA TYR A 222 16.62 -11.40 -10.25
C TYR A 222 17.99 -12.07 -10.36
N SER A 223 18.12 -13.35 -10.02
CA SER A 223 19.34 -14.11 -10.29
C SER A 223 19.65 -14.10 -11.78
N CYS A 224 18.65 -14.33 -12.64
CA CYS A 224 18.84 -14.24 -14.09
C CYS A 224 19.13 -12.82 -14.58
N ILE A 225 18.41 -11.81 -14.07
CA ILE A 225 18.64 -10.40 -14.43
C ILE A 225 20.06 -9.98 -14.10
N ILE A 226 20.53 -10.28 -12.88
CA ILE A 226 21.87 -9.92 -12.42
C ILE A 226 22.92 -10.62 -13.27
N HIS A 227 22.75 -11.92 -13.52
CA HIS A 227 23.65 -12.69 -14.38
C HIS A 227 23.70 -12.13 -15.82
N ALA A 228 22.57 -11.79 -16.41
CA ALA A 228 22.50 -11.16 -17.73
C ALA A 228 23.15 -9.77 -17.75
N ALA A 229 22.92 -8.96 -16.71
CA ALA A 229 23.52 -7.64 -16.57
C ALA A 229 25.05 -7.68 -16.49
N PHE A 230 25.62 -8.69 -15.82
CA PHE A 230 27.08 -8.89 -15.77
C PHE A 230 27.69 -9.33 -17.10
N LYS A 231 26.92 -9.93 -18.01
CA LYS A 231 27.38 -10.28 -19.37
C LYS A 231 27.45 -9.09 -20.34
N ILE A 232 26.90 -7.94 -19.98
CA ILE A 232 26.94 -6.74 -20.82
C ILE A 232 28.38 -6.18 -20.86
N SER A 233 29.00 -6.15 -22.05
CA SER A 233 30.39 -5.69 -22.21
C SER A 233 30.56 -4.18 -22.00
N SER A 234 29.54 -3.38 -22.32
CA SER A 234 29.57 -1.93 -22.14
C SER A 234 29.34 -1.55 -20.68
N GLY A 235 30.38 -1.01 -20.03
CA GLY A 235 30.33 -0.57 -18.62
C GLY A 235 29.24 0.47 -18.34
N GLY A 236 28.97 1.36 -19.30
CA GLY A 236 27.89 2.36 -19.20
C GLY A 236 26.49 1.73 -19.26
N ALA A 237 26.26 0.80 -20.18
CA ALA A 237 24.99 0.07 -20.29
C ALA A 237 24.75 -0.83 -19.07
N ARG A 238 25.79 -1.48 -18.56
CA ARG A 238 25.77 -2.27 -17.33
C ARG A 238 25.39 -1.43 -16.11
N SER A 239 26.04 -0.28 -15.91
CA SER A 239 25.75 0.63 -14.80
C SER A 239 24.31 1.14 -14.83
N LYS A 240 23.80 1.48 -16.02
CA LYS A 240 22.40 1.89 -16.21
C LYS A 240 21.43 0.77 -15.83
N ALA A 241 21.67 -0.45 -16.30
CA ALA A 241 20.83 -1.62 -15.98
C ALA A 241 20.81 -1.91 -14.46
N LEU A 242 21.97 -1.89 -13.81
CA LEU A 242 22.08 -2.13 -12.36
C LEU A 242 21.40 -1.03 -11.54
N ASN A 243 21.49 0.24 -11.93
CA ASN A 243 20.84 1.34 -11.21
C ASN A 243 19.30 1.25 -11.28
N THR A 244 18.75 0.88 -12.44
CA THR A 244 17.29 0.66 -12.59
C THR A 244 16.84 -0.56 -11.79
N CYS A 245 17.57 -1.68 -11.85
CA CYS A 245 17.25 -2.89 -11.09
C CYS A 245 17.38 -2.68 -9.58
N GLY A 246 18.38 -1.93 -9.13
CA GLY A 246 18.58 -1.60 -7.72
C GLY A 246 17.42 -0.81 -7.13
N SER A 247 16.83 0.12 -7.90
CA SER A 247 15.65 0.87 -7.47
C SER A 247 14.43 -0.05 -7.31
N HIS A 248 14.22 -0.99 -8.24
CA HIS A 248 13.12 -1.94 -8.15
C HIS A 248 13.33 -2.97 -7.02
N LEU A 249 14.56 -3.45 -6.80
CA LEU A 249 14.93 -4.29 -5.66
C LEU A 249 14.67 -3.58 -4.32
N LEU A 250 14.95 -2.29 -4.23
CA LEU A 250 14.67 -1.50 -3.02
C LEU A 250 13.17 -1.46 -2.73
N VAL A 251 12.33 -1.24 -3.75
CA VAL A 251 10.86 -1.27 -3.61
C VAL A 251 10.37 -2.65 -3.18
N ILE A 252 10.85 -3.71 -3.83
CA ILE A 252 10.54 -5.10 -3.47
C ILE A 252 10.93 -5.37 -2.02
N PHE A 253 12.14 -4.97 -1.62
CA PHE A 253 12.61 -5.13 -0.25
C PHE A 253 11.71 -4.39 0.73
N THR A 254 11.32 -3.15 0.45
CA THR A 254 10.40 -2.36 1.29
C THR A 254 9.04 -3.06 1.44
N VAL A 255 8.40 -3.46 0.35
CA VAL A 255 7.06 -4.09 0.38
C VAL A 255 7.10 -5.45 1.09
N TYR A 256 8.07 -6.30 0.76
CA TYR A 256 8.15 -7.64 1.32
C TYR A 256 8.58 -7.63 2.79
N SER A 257 9.53 -6.76 3.18
CA SER A 257 9.94 -6.60 4.59
C SER A 257 8.81 -6.04 5.44
N SER A 258 8.04 -5.09 4.91
CA SER A 258 6.86 -4.55 5.61
C SER A 258 5.83 -5.66 5.86
N THR A 259 5.53 -6.46 4.85
CA THR A 259 4.55 -7.56 5.00
C THR A 259 5.05 -8.65 5.97
N MET A 260 6.35 -8.96 5.97
CA MET A 260 6.94 -9.94 6.91
C MET A 260 6.99 -9.44 8.35
N SER A 261 7.20 -8.14 8.55
CA SER A 261 7.21 -7.51 9.87
C SER A 261 5.93 -7.75 10.66
N SER A 262 4.77 -7.82 9.99
CA SER A 262 3.48 -8.15 10.63
C SER A 262 3.51 -9.44 11.46
N SER A 263 4.26 -10.45 10.99
CA SER A 263 4.35 -11.77 11.65
C SER A 263 5.39 -11.81 12.77
N ILE A 264 6.44 -10.98 12.66
CA ILE A 264 7.53 -10.90 13.64
C ILE A 264 7.09 -10.06 14.84
N VAL A 265 6.40 -8.93 14.61
CA VAL A 265 5.86 -8.07 15.66
C VAL A 265 4.91 -8.85 16.58
N TYR A 266 4.08 -9.72 16.02
CA TYR A 266 3.19 -10.58 16.82
C TYR A 266 3.95 -11.52 17.78
N ARG A 267 5.15 -11.98 17.40
CA ARG A 267 5.95 -12.93 18.20
C ARG A 267 6.87 -12.23 19.20
N VAL A 268 7.47 -11.10 18.80
CA VAL A 268 8.48 -10.39 19.59
C VAL A 268 7.84 -9.39 20.55
N ALA A 269 6.73 -8.75 20.17
CA ALA A 269 6.09 -7.72 20.98
C ALA A 269 4.96 -8.27 21.87
N ARG A 270 4.99 -9.55 22.29
CA ARG A 270 3.91 -10.14 23.13
C ARG A 270 3.64 -9.39 24.43
N THR A 271 4.62 -8.65 24.93
CA THR A 271 4.54 -7.83 26.15
C THR A 271 4.22 -6.36 25.88
N ALA A 272 4.14 -5.95 24.61
CA ALA A 272 3.84 -4.57 24.24
C ALA A 272 2.35 -4.24 24.40
N SER A 273 2.04 -2.96 24.60
CA SER A 273 0.65 -2.51 24.66
C SER A 273 -0.05 -2.68 23.31
N GLN A 274 -1.38 -2.74 23.34
CA GLN A 274 -2.18 -2.82 22.12
C GLN A 274 -1.97 -1.60 21.20
N ASP A 275 -1.70 -0.43 21.77
CA ASP A 275 -1.36 0.79 21.01
C ASP A 275 -0.08 0.61 20.19
N VAL A 276 0.95 -0.03 20.76
CA VAL A 276 2.21 -0.31 20.06
C VAL A 276 1.98 -1.29 18.92
N HIS A 277 1.19 -2.34 19.13
CA HIS A 277 0.82 -3.28 18.06
C HIS A 277 0.07 -2.59 16.91
N ASN A 278 -0.84 -1.67 17.25
CA ASN A 278 -1.64 -0.93 16.28
C ASN A 278 -0.77 0.12 15.55
N LEU A 279 0.17 0.78 16.23
CA LEU A 279 1.12 1.69 15.60
C LEU A 279 2.06 0.96 14.63
N LEU A 280 2.60 -0.18 15.04
CA LEU A 280 3.44 -1.03 14.18
C LEU A 280 2.63 -1.52 12.97
N SER A 281 1.34 -1.79 13.15
CA SER A 281 0.43 -2.16 12.07
C SER A 281 0.16 -1.05 11.07
N ALA A 282 -0.06 0.17 11.55
CA ALA A 282 -0.13 1.33 10.67
C ALA A 282 1.22 1.53 9.93
N PHE A 283 2.35 1.39 10.63
CA PHE A 283 3.67 1.58 10.02
C PHE A 283 3.95 0.59 8.89
N TYR A 284 3.77 -0.72 9.11
CA TYR A 284 4.05 -1.69 8.04
C TYR A 284 3.05 -1.61 6.87
N LEU A 285 1.82 -1.13 7.08
CA LEU A 285 0.86 -0.93 5.98
C LEU A 285 1.19 0.32 5.15
N LEU A 286 1.65 1.40 5.80
CA LEU A 286 1.81 2.71 5.17
C LEU A 286 3.24 2.97 4.67
N LEU A 287 4.24 2.25 5.19
CA LEU A 287 5.63 2.41 4.79
C LEU A 287 5.84 2.25 3.27
N PRO A 288 5.29 1.21 2.59
CA PRO A 288 5.39 1.12 1.14
C PRO A 288 4.71 2.28 0.41
N CYS A 289 3.55 2.72 0.91
CA CYS A 289 2.80 3.83 0.33
C CYS A 289 3.59 5.15 0.32
N LEU A 290 4.47 5.35 1.32
CA LEU A 290 5.35 6.51 1.42
C LEU A 290 6.63 6.37 0.61
N VAL A 291 7.27 5.20 0.69
CA VAL A 291 8.63 5.01 0.18
C VAL A 291 8.64 4.76 -1.33
N ASN A 292 7.66 4.02 -1.86
CA ASN A 292 7.58 3.69 -3.29
C ASN A 292 7.58 4.94 -4.21
N PRO A 293 6.73 5.97 -4.00
CA PRO A 293 6.75 7.16 -4.86
C PRO A 293 8.04 7.96 -4.73
N ILE A 294 8.71 7.95 -3.57
CA ILE A 294 10.01 8.62 -3.40
C ILE A 294 11.09 7.90 -4.19
N ILE A 295 11.14 6.57 -4.13
CA ILE A 295 12.12 5.78 -4.90
C ILE A 295 11.90 6.01 -6.40
N TYR A 296 10.66 5.84 -6.88
CA TYR A 296 10.36 6.02 -8.30
C TYR A 296 10.53 7.49 -8.74
N GLY A 297 10.09 8.47 -7.95
CA GLY A 297 10.21 9.90 -8.26
C GLY A 297 11.65 10.44 -8.24
N ALA A 298 12.49 9.97 -7.32
CA ALA A 298 13.88 10.45 -7.20
C ALA A 298 14.85 9.74 -8.16
N ARG A 299 14.65 8.43 -8.40
CA ARG A 299 15.57 7.58 -9.16
C ARG A 299 15.21 7.45 -10.63
N THR A 300 13.97 7.71 -11.02
CA THR A 300 13.58 7.74 -12.43
C THR A 300 13.92 9.11 -13.00
N LYS A 301 14.93 9.16 -13.86
CA LYS A 301 15.48 10.42 -14.41
C LYS A 301 14.40 11.23 -15.14
N GLU A 302 13.53 10.52 -15.84
CA GLU A 302 12.45 11.06 -16.65
C GLU A 302 11.37 11.69 -15.75
N ILE A 303 10.90 10.98 -14.71
CA ILE A 303 9.96 11.53 -13.72
C ILE A 303 10.59 12.75 -13.03
N ARG A 304 11.84 12.64 -12.56
CA ARG A 304 12.54 13.75 -11.91
C ARG A 304 12.67 15.00 -12.79
N GLN A 305 13.00 14.83 -14.08
CA GLN A 305 13.11 15.95 -15.02
C GLN A 305 11.76 16.64 -15.24
N HIS A 306 10.68 15.86 -15.35
CA HIS A 306 9.34 16.41 -15.47
C HIS A 306 8.86 17.08 -14.18
N LEU A 307 9.17 16.53 -13.01
CA LEU A 307 8.88 17.17 -11.72
C LEU A 307 9.58 18.54 -11.61
N VAL A 308 10.88 18.61 -11.91
CA VAL A 308 11.63 19.88 -11.90
C VAL A 308 11.04 20.89 -12.89
N THR A 309 10.62 20.45 -14.07
CA THR A 309 10.00 21.32 -15.08
C THR A 309 8.63 21.83 -14.63
N LEU A 310 7.81 20.97 -14.02
CA LEU A 310 6.53 21.35 -13.43
C LEU A 310 6.72 22.37 -12.31
N PHE A 311 7.60 22.10 -11.34
CA PHE A 311 7.89 23.03 -10.25
C PHE A 311 8.40 24.38 -10.77
N ARG A 312 9.28 24.39 -11.78
CA ARG A 312 9.78 25.63 -12.40
C ARG A 312 8.66 26.42 -13.10
N ARG A 313 7.72 25.74 -13.77
CA ARG A 313 6.56 26.40 -14.41
C ARG A 313 5.58 26.96 -13.38
N THR A 314 5.28 26.22 -12.31
CA THR A 314 4.45 26.69 -11.20
C THR A 314 5.08 27.89 -10.50
N GLN A 315 6.40 27.89 -10.33
CA GLN A 315 7.15 29.00 -9.73
C GLN A 315 7.20 30.25 -10.63
N GLN A 316 7.13 30.08 -11.96
CA GLN A 316 7.01 31.19 -12.92
C GLN A 316 5.58 31.77 -13.00
N GLN A 317 4.56 31.02 -12.57
CA GLN A 317 3.16 31.47 -12.56
C GLN A 317 2.74 32.19 -11.28
N ILE A 318 3.59 32.25 -10.24
CA ILE A 318 3.38 33.11 -9.07
C ILE A 318 3.77 34.54 -9.48
N PRO A 319 2.83 35.49 -9.64
CA PRO A 319 3.18 36.85 -9.99
C PRO A 319 3.98 37.45 -8.85
N THR A 320 5.24 37.78 -9.10
CA THR A 320 5.97 38.73 -8.27
C THR A 320 5.36 40.09 -8.55
N GLU A 321 4.47 40.55 -7.66
CA GLU A 321 3.95 41.91 -7.68
C GLU A 321 5.13 42.87 -7.49
N LYS A 322 5.63 43.43 -8.59
CA LYS A 322 6.59 44.54 -8.54
C LYS A 322 5.81 45.78 -8.12
N PRO A 323 6.29 46.58 -7.15
CA PRO A 323 5.71 47.88 -6.87
C PRO A 323 5.82 48.76 -8.11
N GLN A 324 4.68 49.22 -8.62
CA GLN A 324 4.60 50.13 -9.75
C GLN A 324 5.14 51.50 -9.31
N CYS A 325 6.31 51.91 -9.81
CA CYS A 325 6.76 53.30 -9.68
C CYS A 325 5.81 54.24 -10.43
N LEU A 326 5.35 55.26 -9.71
CA LEU A 326 4.48 56.34 -10.19
C LEU A 326 5.21 57.19 -11.27
N PRO A 327 4.61 57.53 -12.42
CA PRO A 327 5.25 58.40 -13.40
C PRO A 327 5.26 59.87 -12.95
N SER A 328 6.42 60.49 -13.05
CA SER A 328 6.67 61.92 -12.87
C SER A 328 5.77 62.78 -13.76
N HIS A 329 5.16 63.81 -13.14
CA HIS A 329 4.41 64.86 -13.84
C HIS A 329 5.27 65.52 -14.92
N ARG A 330 4.66 65.75 -16.08
CA ARG A 330 5.18 66.42 -17.27
C ARG A 330 4.96 67.93 -17.11
N GLU A 331 6.00 68.71 -17.34
CA GLU A 331 5.99 70.18 -17.36
C GLU A 331 5.01 70.75 -18.41
N LEU A 332 4.41 71.89 -18.08
CA LEU A 332 3.62 72.73 -18.99
C LEU A 332 4.51 73.88 -19.51
N PRO A 333 4.35 74.32 -20.77
CA PRO A 333 5.17 75.38 -21.33
C PRO A 333 4.62 76.78 -21.00
N ARG A 334 5.51 77.67 -20.57
CA ARG A 334 5.49 79.11 -20.86
C ARG A 334 6.92 79.64 -20.93
#